data_AF-A0A6V7TYS1-F1
#
_entry.id   AF-A0A6V7TYS1-F1
#
_cell.length_a   1.000
_cell.length_b   1.000
_cell.length_c   1.000
_cell.angle_alpha   90.00
_cell.angle_beta   90.00
_cell.angle_gamma   90.00
#
_symmetry.space_group_name_H-M   'P 1'
#
loop_
_entity.id
_entity.type
_entity.pdbx_description
1 polymer ?
#
loop_
_entity_poly.entity_id
_entity_poly.type
_entity_poly.pdbx_seq_one_letter_code
_entity_poly.pdbx_strand_id
1 'polypeptide(L)'
;IFAVHVIFVGPLNAKGQYEFVVLSSNCNYPLYVFAREPVEYKQRYETAVMQMLEQKGVINGFSKLLNTVTPVDASTCMFPPNLFAHAGSGFGLTN
;
A
#
# COMPACT_ATOMS: atom_id res chain seq x y z
N ILE A 1 5.60 -19.37 9.92
CA ILE A 1 4.83 -19.24 8.66
C ILE A 1 4.46 -17.77 8.53
N PHE A 2 4.98 -17.08 7.52
CA PHE A 2 4.60 -15.70 7.19
C PHE A 2 3.34 -15.77 6.33
N ALA A 3 2.30 -15.02 6.69
CA ALA A 3 1.06 -15.00 5.95
C ALA A 3 0.69 -13.54 5.65
N VAL A 4 0.34 -13.29 4.39
CA VAL A 4 -0.16 -11.99 3.92
C VAL A 4 -1.62 -12.16 3.52
N HIS A 5 -2.49 -11.32 4.06
CA HIS A 5 -3.92 -11.35 3.80
C HIS A 5 -4.39 -10.04 3.18
N VAL A 6 -5.20 -10.14 2.13
CA VAL A 6 -5.92 -8.99 1.56
C VAL A 6 -7.10 -8.68 2.46
N ILE A 7 -7.11 -7.47 3.04
CA ILE A 7 -8.20 -6.99 3.89
C ILE A 7 -9.23 -6.23 3.06
N PHE A 8 -8.75 -5.45 2.10
CA PHE A 8 -9.57 -4.54 1.32
C PHE A 8 -8.89 -4.19 0.00
N VAL A 9 -9.69 -3.95 -1.03
CA VAL A 9 -9.25 -3.48 -2.33
C VAL A 9 -9.99 -2.20 -2.69
N GLY A 10 -9.30 -1.27 -3.34
CA GLY A 10 -9.89 -0.06 -3.87
C GLY A 10 -10.80 -0.33 -5.08
N PRO A 11 -11.37 0.71 -5.68
CA PRO A 11 -12.15 0.57 -6.90
C PRO A 11 -11.29 0.13 -8.10
N LEU A 12 -11.94 -0.45 -9.12
CA LEU A 12 -11.30 -0.70 -10.41
C LEU A 12 -11.25 0.61 -11.23
N ASN A 13 -10.13 0.81 -11.92
CA ASN A 13 -9.95 1.93 -12.83
C ASN A 13 -10.36 1.59 -14.27
N ALA A 14 -10.15 2.54 -15.17
CA ALA A 14 -10.46 2.38 -16.59
C ALA A 14 -9.72 1.21 -17.27
N LYS A 15 -8.61 0.75 -16.68
CA LYS A 15 -7.83 -0.42 -17.15
C LYS A 15 -8.27 -1.73 -16.50
N GLY A 16 -9.34 -1.73 -15.69
CA GLY A 16 -9.80 -2.91 -14.96
C GLY A 16 -8.85 -3.33 -13.84
N GLN A 17 -8.12 -2.37 -13.25
CA GLN A 17 -7.13 -2.64 -12.21
C GLN A 17 -7.50 -1.93 -10.91
N TYR A 18 -7.28 -2.57 -9.76
CA TYR A 18 -7.55 -1.95 -8.45
C TYR A 18 -6.60 -0.80 -8.16
N GLU A 19 -7.14 0.36 -7.79
CA GLU A 19 -6.35 1.57 -7.48
C GLU A 19 -5.42 1.41 -6.27
N PHE A 20 -5.83 0.61 -5.29
CA PHE A 20 -4.97 0.25 -4.16
C PHE A 20 -5.40 -1.08 -3.53
N VAL A 21 -4.52 -1.65 -2.70
CA VAL A 21 -4.81 -2.83 -1.87
C VAL A 21 -4.32 -2.61 -0.45
N VAL A 22 -5.13 -3.03 0.52
CA VAL A 22 -4.77 -3.06 1.94
C VAL A 22 -4.44 -4.50 2.32
N LEU A 23 -3.23 -4.70 2.80
CA LEU A 23 -2.68 -5.99 3.19
C LEU A 23 -2.40 -6.01 4.69
N SER A 24 -2.53 -7.18 5.31
CA SER A 24 -2.04 -7.42 6.66
C SER A 24 -1.09 -8.60 6.69
N SER A 25 -0.06 -8.49 7.53
CA SER A 25 0.92 -9.52 7.77
C SER A 25 1.05 -9.77 9.28
N ASN A 26 1.44 -10.98 9.65
CA ASN A 26 1.69 -11.38 11.03
C ASN A 26 3.06 -10.90 11.57
N CYS A 27 3.56 -9.76 11.10
CA CYS A 27 4.83 -9.14 11.49
C CYS A 27 4.64 -7.72 12.01
N ASN A 28 5.68 -7.16 12.65
CA ASN A 28 5.74 -5.92 13.44
C ASN A 28 4.93 -4.69 12.94
N TYR A 29 4.51 -4.64 11.68
CA TYR A 29 3.55 -3.67 11.16
C TYR A 29 2.36 -4.41 10.54
N PRO A 30 1.17 -4.36 11.18
CA PRO A 30 0.08 -5.25 10.82
C PRO A 30 -0.64 -4.82 9.53
N LEU A 31 -0.28 -3.69 8.91
CA LEU A 31 -1.03 -3.07 7.83
C LEU A 31 -0.13 -2.38 6.82
N TYR A 32 -0.38 -2.66 5.54
CA TYR A 32 0.25 -2.02 4.41
C TYR A 32 -0.80 -1.57 3.42
N VAL A 33 -0.65 -0.37 2.84
CA VAL A 33 -1.45 0.06 1.71
C VAL A 33 -0.54 0.24 0.50
N PHE A 34 -0.78 -0.53 -0.55
CA PHE A 34 -0.11 -0.38 -1.82
C PHE A 34 -1.05 0.32 -2.79
N ALA A 35 -0.72 1.57 -3.13
CA ALA A 35 -1.41 2.35 -4.13
C ALA A 35 -0.68 2.27 -5.47
N ARG A 36 -1.40 2.29 -6.59
CA ARG A 36 -0.80 2.44 -7.92
C ARG A 36 -0.20 3.83 -8.06
N GLU A 37 -1.01 4.85 -7.78
CA GLU A 37 -0.62 6.25 -7.81
C GLU A 37 -0.69 6.83 -6.38
N PRO A 38 0.47 7.00 -5.70
CA PRO A 38 0.49 7.48 -4.31
C PRO A 38 -0.16 8.84 -4.13
N VAL A 39 -0.04 9.72 -5.13
CA VAL A 39 -0.63 11.07 -5.09
C VAL A 39 -2.15 11.01 -5.14
N GLU A 40 -2.73 10.24 -6.07
CA GLU A 40 -4.18 10.07 -6.17
C GLU A 40 -4.73 9.38 -4.92
N TYR A 41 -4.03 8.36 -4.42
CA TYR A 41 -4.41 7.69 -3.17
C TYR A 41 -4.51 8.66 -1.99
N LYS A 42 -3.48 9.48 -1.80
CA LYS A 42 -3.44 10.46 -0.71
C LYS A 42 -4.60 11.46 -0.81
N GLN A 43 -4.89 11.94 -2.01
CA GLN A 43 -5.93 12.95 -2.22
C GLN A 43 -7.36 12.40 -2.12
N ARG A 44 -7.58 11.16 -2.58
CA ARG A 44 -8.92 10.64 -2.83
C ARG A 44 -9.36 9.51 -1.90
N TYR A 45 -8.42 8.70 -1.43
CA TYR A 45 -8.72 7.42 -0.78
C TYR A 45 -8.23 7.32 0.67
N GLU A 46 -7.16 8.04 1.03
CA GLU A 46 -6.53 7.94 2.35
C GLU A 46 -7.53 8.12 3.50
N THR A 47 -8.32 9.20 3.50
CA THR A 47 -9.31 9.47 4.55
C THR A 47 -10.34 8.35 4.68
N ALA A 48 -10.85 7.85 3.56
CA ALA A 48 -11.86 6.79 3.55
C ALA A 48 -11.29 5.45 4.03
N VAL A 49 -10.06 5.12 3.63
CA VAL A 49 -9.37 3.90 4.07
C VAL A 49 -9.07 3.96 5.56
N MET A 50 -8.59 5.10 6.07
CA MET A 50 -8.37 5.28 7.50
C MET A 50 -9.66 5.12 8.31
N GLN A 51 -10.77 5.72 7.86
CA GLN A 51 -12.07 5.56 8.52
C GLN A 51 -12.56 4.10 8.49
N MET A 52 -12.37 3.40 7.38
CA MET A 52 -12.72 1.98 7.26
C MET A 52 -11.89 1.10 8.21
N LEU A 53 -10.59 1.36 8.31
CA LEU A 53 -9.71 0.64 9.23
C LEU A 53 -10.09 0.89 10.70
N GLU A 54 -10.52 2.10 11.04
CA GLU A 54 -11.06 2.43 12.37
C GLU A 54 -12.36 1.67 12.67
N GLN A 55 -13.31 1.70 11.73
CA GLN A 55 -14.60 1.01 11.88
C GLN A 55 -14.43 -0.50 12.03
N LYS A 56 -13.42 -1.10 11.39
CA LYS A 56 -13.10 -2.53 11.52
C LYS A 56 -12.33 -2.88 12.79
N GLY A 57 -11.98 -1.90 13.63
CA GLY A 57 -11.17 -2.10 14.84
C GLY A 57 -9.72 -2.50 14.54
N VAL A 58 -9.29 -2.29 13.29
CA VAL A 58 -7.97 -2.67 12.79
C VAL A 58 -6.92 -1.61 13.16
N ILE A 59 -7.35 -0.36 13.29
CA ILE A 59 -6.61 0.71 13.98
C ILE A 59 -7.48 1.30 15.09
N ASN A 60 -6.92 1.52 16.29
CA ASN A 60 -7.63 2.19 17.39
C ASN A 60 -7.09 3.63 17.55
N GLY A 61 -7.84 4.51 18.23
CA GLY A 61 -7.44 5.91 18.47
C GLY A 61 -6.04 6.11 19.10
N PHE A 62 -5.49 5.07 19.75
CA PHE A 62 -4.09 5.05 20.21
C PHE A 62 -3.04 4.89 19.09
N SER A 63 -3.36 4.20 17.98
CA SER A 63 -2.50 4.05 16.80
C SER A 63 -2.30 5.38 16.04
N LYS A 64 -3.29 6.30 16.13
CA LYS A 64 -3.17 7.69 15.64
C LYS A 64 -2.19 8.52 16.49
N LEU A 65 -2.04 8.22 17.79
CA LEU A 65 -1.19 8.96 18.73
C LEU A 65 0.31 8.58 18.61
N LEU A 66 0.64 7.43 18.02
CA LEU A 66 1.99 6.87 17.95
C LEU A 66 2.70 7.05 16.58
N ASN A 67 2.21 7.91 15.67
CA ASN A 67 2.83 8.15 14.35
C ASN A 67 3.16 6.85 13.56
N THR A 68 2.34 5.80 13.69
CA THR A 68 2.65 4.48 13.08
C THR A 68 2.27 4.41 11.59
N VAL A 69 1.55 5.41 11.08
CA VAL A 69 1.23 5.56 9.66
C VAL A 69 2.01 6.74 9.12
N THR A 70 3.29 6.56 8.85
CA THR A 70 4.09 7.54 8.13
C THR A 70 4.17 7.12 6.66
N PRO A 71 3.83 8.01 5.71
CA PRO A 71 4.12 7.74 4.31
C PRO A 71 5.63 7.56 4.16
N VAL A 72 6.04 6.43 3.61
CA VAL A 72 7.44 6.24 3.23
C VAL A 72 7.68 7.13 2.03
N ASP A 73 8.56 8.13 2.17
CA ASP A 73 9.00 8.94 1.05
C ASP A 73 9.81 8.06 0.09
N ALA A 74 9.19 7.70 -1.03
CA ALA A 74 9.80 6.86 -2.05
C ALA A 74 10.99 7.53 -2.75
N SER A 75 11.20 8.84 -2.59
CA SER A 75 12.35 9.56 -3.15
C SER A 75 13.70 8.99 -2.69
N THR A 76 13.71 8.32 -1.52
CA THR A 76 14.92 7.77 -0.90
C THR A 76 15.02 6.24 -1.09
N CYS A 77 14.01 5.60 -1.68
CA CYS A 77 13.97 4.15 -1.87
C CYS A 77 14.33 3.78 -3.31
N MET A 78 15.60 3.45 -3.55
CA MET A 78 16.02 2.84 -4.82
C MET A 78 15.95 1.31 -4.75
N PHE A 79 15.43 0.70 -5.80
CA PHE A 79 15.57 -0.75 -5.96
C PHE A 79 17.05 -1.11 -6.15
N PRO A 80 17.51 -2.25 -5.58
CA PRO A 80 18.83 -2.77 -5.89
C PRO A 80 18.97 -2.92 -7.41
N PRO A 81 20.11 -2.51 -8.01
CA PRO A 81 20.26 -2.42 -9.46
C PRO A 81 20.02 -3.75 -10.20
N ASN A 82 20.21 -4.89 -9.52
CA ASN A 82 20.04 -6.23 -10.10
C ASN A 82 18.66 -6.86 -9.85
N LEU A 83 17.73 -6.17 -9.18
CA LEU A 83 16.41 -6.73 -8.84
C LEU A 83 15.62 -7.14 -10.10
N PHE A 84 15.77 -6.38 -11.19
CA PHE A 84 15.07 -6.62 -12.44
C PHE A 84 15.96 -7.22 -13.54
N ALA A 85 17.23 -7.50 -13.26
CA ALA A 85 18.18 -8.04 -14.24
C ALA A 85 17.78 -9.42 -14.80
N HIS A 86 16.88 -10.13 -14.10
CA HIS A 86 16.32 -11.42 -14.54
C HIS A 86 14.80 -11.40 -14.72
N ALA A 87 14.14 -10.25 -14.54
CA ALA A 87 12.71 -10.11 -14.78
C ALA A 87 12.48 -9.95 -16.28
N GLY A 88 12.37 -11.08 -16.99
CA GLY A 88 12.16 -11.12 -18.43
C GLY A 88 11.03 -10.20 -18.89
N SER A 89 11.36 -9.29 -19.80
CA SER A 89 10.55 -8.71 -20.89
C SER A 89 9.10 -8.25 -20.63
N GLY A 90 8.66 -8.07 -19.38
CA GLY A 90 7.28 -7.66 -19.05
C GLY A 90 7.16 -6.34 -18.29
N PHE A 91 8.23 -5.86 -17.65
CA PHE A 91 8.24 -4.56 -17.00
C PHE A 91 8.71 -3.51 -18.01
N GLY A 92 7.75 -3.00 -18.80
CA GLY A 92 7.97 -1.89 -19.72
C GLY A 92 8.30 -0.61 -18.95
N LEU A 93 9.58 -0.39 -18.67
CA LEU A 93 10.14 0.93 -18.37
C LEU A 93 10.78 1.43 -19.67
N THR A 94 9.98 2.00 -20.55
CA THR A 94 10.51 2.86 -21.63
C THR A 94 10.48 4.30 -21.13
N ASN A 95 11.68 4.87 -21.05
CA ASN A 95 12.09 6.27 -20.79
C ASN A 95 11.00 7.31 -20.49
#